data_AF-A0A9X9R1V1-F1
#
_entry.id   AF-A0A9X9R1V1-F1
#
_cell.length_a   1.000
_cell.length_b   1.000
_cell.length_c   1.000
_cell.angle_alpha   90.00
_cell.angle_beta   90.00
_cell.angle_gamma   90.00
#
_symmetry.space_group_name_H-M   'P 1'
#
loop_
_entity.id
_entity.type
_entity.pdbx_description
1 polymer ?
#
loop_
_entity_poly.entity_id
_entity_poly.type
_entity_poly.pdbx_seq_one_letter_code
_entity_poly.pdbx_strand_id
1 'polypeptide(L)'
;MIGTIRILQNGQSKELAQVDLIRFNEEAIRQRLVEKGYSYDSQLVITEIVDWGVTTTLTFQEIELLKLCLEGLYDNDEYIIVYLLKRHWKVKDIVTVYYRFASQNEVEALCELLKDYDNNEVIHLFYQNNNWVNYIQKYLSSGELLNTPKGFYKRILPN
;
A
#
# COMPACT_ATOMS: atom_id res chain seq x y z
N MET A 1 -8.61 -2.39 -10.40
CA MET A 1 -7.90 -3.52 -9.77
C MET A 1 -8.31 -4.82 -10.44
N ILE A 2 -7.54 -5.25 -11.45
CA ILE A 2 -7.71 -6.53 -12.13
C ILE A 2 -6.79 -7.56 -11.49
N GLY A 3 -7.34 -8.56 -10.81
CA GLY A 3 -6.57 -9.55 -10.06
C GLY A 3 -6.51 -10.92 -10.73
N THR A 4 -5.33 -11.56 -10.72
CA THR A 4 -5.16 -12.95 -11.16
C THR A 4 -5.47 -13.90 -10.01
N ILE A 5 -6.60 -14.61 -10.13
CA ILE A 5 -7.06 -15.60 -9.14
C ILE A 5 -6.41 -16.94 -9.44
N ARG A 6 -5.82 -17.54 -8.40
CA ARG A 6 -5.28 -18.89 -8.43
C ARG A 6 -5.94 -19.74 -7.36
N ILE A 7 -6.09 -21.02 -7.68
CA ILE A 7 -6.51 -22.05 -6.74
C ILE A 7 -5.29 -22.81 -6.24
N LEU A 8 -5.27 -23.10 -4.94
CA LEU A 8 -4.26 -23.91 -4.28
C LEU A 8 -4.86 -25.29 -4.00
N GLN A 9 -4.31 -26.33 -4.63
CA GLN A 9 -4.75 -27.71 -4.47
C GLN A 9 -3.55 -28.64 -4.47
N ASN A 10 -3.47 -29.53 -3.48
CA ASN A 10 -2.43 -30.56 -3.38
C ASN A 10 -0.99 -30.02 -3.51
N GLY A 11 -0.72 -28.85 -2.92
CA GLY A 11 0.59 -28.19 -3.01
C GLY A 11 0.91 -27.56 -4.37
N GLN A 12 -0.02 -27.61 -5.32
CA GLN A 12 0.10 -26.94 -6.62
C GLN A 12 -0.77 -25.70 -6.67
N SER A 13 -0.35 -24.73 -7.48
CA SER A 13 -1.10 -23.50 -7.74
C SER A 13 -1.47 -23.43 -9.20
N LYS A 14 -2.77 -23.34 -9.50
CA LYS A 14 -3.30 -23.23 -10.87
C LYS A 14 -4.01 -21.89 -11.05
N GLU A 15 -3.73 -21.20 -12.14
CA GLU A 15 -4.47 -20.00 -12.53
C GLU A 15 -5.89 -20.36 -12.98
N LEU A 16 -6.86 -19.56 -12.53
CA LEU A 16 -8.26 -19.74 -12.88
C LEU A 16 -8.76 -18.65 -13.83
N ALA A 17 -8.54 -17.38 -13.48
CA ALA A 17 -9.05 -16.22 -14.22
C ALA A 17 -8.39 -14.92 -13.76
N GLN A 18 -8.47 -13.90 -14.61
CA GLN A 18 -8.32 -12.50 -14.22
C GLN A 18 -9.71 -11.90 -13.98
N VAL A 19 -9.88 -11.20 -12.87
CA VAL A 19 -11.19 -10.67 -12.45
C VAL A 19 -11.04 -9.21 -12.03
N ASP A 20 -12.04 -8.39 -12.39
CA ASP A 20 -12.19 -7.05 -11.82
C ASP A 20 -12.63 -7.18 -10.36
N LEU A 21 -11.66 -7.01 -9.46
CA LEU A 21 -11.87 -7.17 -8.04
C LEU A 21 -12.67 -5.99 -7.47
N ILE A 22 -12.70 -4.82 -8.10
CA ILE A 22 -13.55 -3.71 -7.64
C ILE A 22 -15.01 -4.05 -7.89
N ARG A 23 -15.32 -4.59 -9.07
CA ARG A 23 -16.69 -4.88 -9.50
C ARG A 23 -17.28 -6.13 -8.83
N PHE A 24 -16.46 -7.15 -8.56
CA PHE A 24 -16.94 -8.44 -8.06
C PHE A 24 -16.31 -8.76 -6.70
N ASN A 25 -17.15 -9.09 -5.72
CA ASN A 25 -16.72 -9.55 -4.40
C ASN A 25 -16.41 -11.06 -4.41
N GLU A 26 -15.82 -11.54 -3.32
CA GLU A 26 -15.43 -12.95 -3.17
C GLU A 26 -16.60 -13.92 -3.38
N GLU A 27 -17.76 -13.63 -2.80
CA GLU A 27 -18.95 -14.49 -2.91
C GLU A 27 -19.39 -14.66 -4.37
N ALA A 28 -19.52 -13.56 -5.13
CA ALA A 28 -19.89 -13.60 -6.54
C ALA A 28 -18.87 -14.40 -7.37
N ILE A 29 -17.58 -14.25 -7.08
CA ILE A 29 -16.51 -15.00 -7.73
C ILE A 29 -16.62 -16.49 -7.40
N ARG A 30 -16.83 -16.85 -6.13
CA ARG A 30 -16.96 -18.25 -5.70
C ARG A 30 -18.18 -18.92 -6.33
N GLN A 31 -19.32 -18.24 -6.41
CA GLN A 31 -20.52 -18.78 -7.08
C GLN A 31 -20.24 -19.12 -8.55
N ARG A 32 -19.54 -18.23 -9.28
CA ARG A 32 -19.13 -18.50 -10.67
C ARG A 32 -18.15 -19.66 -10.81
N LEU A 33 -17.32 -19.90 -9.82
CA LEU A 33 -16.41 -21.05 -9.80
C LEU A 33 -17.16 -22.37 -9.51
N VAL A 34 -18.18 -22.34 -8.65
CA VAL A 34 -19.07 -23.48 -8.40
C VAL A 34 -19.83 -23.87 -9.67
N GLU A 35 -20.37 -22.89 -10.41
CA GLU A 35 -21.00 -23.12 -11.74
C GLU A 35 -20.04 -23.82 -12.73
N LYS A 36 -18.73 -23.66 -12.54
CA LYS A 36 -17.67 -24.28 -13.36
C LYS A 36 -17.13 -25.59 -12.78
N GLY A 37 -17.72 -26.09 -11.69
CA GLY A 37 -17.38 -27.39 -11.08
C GLY A 37 -16.27 -27.34 -10.02
N TYR A 38 -15.88 -26.16 -9.53
CA TYR A 38 -14.94 -26.05 -8.40
C TYR A 38 -15.69 -26.05 -7.06
N SER A 39 -15.05 -26.54 -5.99
CA SER A 39 -15.64 -26.46 -4.64
C SER A 39 -15.72 -25.01 -4.17
N TYR A 40 -16.82 -24.62 -3.54
CA TYR A 40 -16.98 -23.28 -2.94
C TYR A 40 -15.89 -22.99 -1.91
N ASP A 41 -15.49 -23.99 -1.14
CA ASP A 41 -14.48 -23.88 -0.06
C ASP A 41 -13.04 -24.06 -0.57
N SER A 42 -12.83 -24.03 -1.89
CA SER A 42 -11.49 -24.09 -2.46
C SER A 42 -10.61 -22.98 -1.90
N GLN A 43 -9.36 -23.31 -1.60
CA GLN A 43 -8.36 -22.31 -1.19
C GLN A 43 -7.98 -21.46 -2.41
N LEU A 44 -8.38 -20.20 -2.37
CA LEU A 44 -8.15 -19.22 -3.43
C LEU A 44 -7.22 -18.13 -2.93
N VAL A 45 -6.38 -17.64 -3.83
CA VAL A 45 -5.50 -16.49 -3.61
C VAL A 45 -5.47 -15.60 -4.84
N ILE A 46 -5.24 -14.32 -4.64
CA ILE A 46 -4.90 -13.36 -5.70
C ILE A 46 -3.37 -13.29 -5.74
N THR A 47 -2.76 -13.51 -6.90
CA THR A 47 -1.28 -13.53 -7.00
C THR A 47 -0.68 -12.37 -7.75
N GLU A 48 -1.54 -11.59 -8.40
CA GLU A 48 -1.14 -10.43 -9.16
C GLU A 48 -2.30 -9.45 -9.20
N ILE A 49 -1.98 -8.15 -9.16
CA ILE A 49 -2.87 -7.07 -9.56
C ILE A 49 -2.29 -6.50 -10.86
N VAL A 50 -2.90 -6.92 -11.97
CA VAL A 50 -2.38 -6.80 -13.34
C VAL A 50 -2.28 -5.34 -13.78
N ASP A 51 -3.35 -4.57 -13.57
CA ASP A 51 -3.41 -3.15 -13.90
C ASP A 51 -2.44 -2.29 -13.07
N TRP A 52 -2.04 -2.78 -11.89
CA TRP A 52 -1.03 -2.13 -11.05
C TRP A 52 0.40 -2.63 -11.33
N GLY A 53 0.55 -3.73 -12.07
CA GLY A 53 1.82 -4.42 -12.27
C GLY A 53 2.44 -4.86 -10.94
N VAL A 54 1.63 -5.37 -10.01
CA VAL A 54 2.06 -5.84 -8.68
C VAL A 54 1.90 -7.35 -8.62
N THR A 55 3.01 -8.07 -8.44
CA THR A 55 3.01 -9.51 -8.17
C THR A 55 3.16 -9.75 -6.68
N THR A 56 2.08 -10.21 -6.03
CA THR A 56 2.05 -10.50 -4.59
C THR A 56 0.89 -11.45 -4.28
N THR A 57 1.06 -12.32 -3.27
CA THR A 57 0.01 -13.22 -2.82
C THR A 57 -0.87 -12.51 -1.80
N LEU A 58 -2.15 -12.36 -2.11
CA LEU A 58 -3.17 -11.71 -1.28
C LEU A 58 -4.38 -12.63 -1.09
N THR A 59 -4.97 -12.50 0.08
CA THR A 59 -6.31 -13.02 0.39
C THR A 59 -7.38 -12.05 -0.10
N PHE A 60 -8.63 -12.54 -0.25
CA PHE A 60 -9.77 -11.66 -0.54
C PHE A 60 -10.00 -10.62 0.56
N GLN A 61 -9.76 -10.97 1.83
CA GLN A 61 -9.84 -10.01 2.93
C GLN A 61 -8.85 -8.85 2.76
N GLU A 62 -7.61 -9.14 2.36
CA GLU A 62 -6.63 -8.10 2.07
C GLU A 62 -7.04 -7.22 0.89
N ILE A 63 -7.65 -7.80 -0.14
CA ILE A 63 -8.22 -7.04 -1.26
C ILE A 63 -9.31 -6.08 -0.77
N GLU A 64 -10.23 -6.53 0.10
CA GLU A 64 -11.26 -5.65 0.68
C GLU A 64 -10.64 -4.51 1.50
N LEU A 65 -9.60 -4.80 2.31
CA LEU A 65 -8.88 -3.76 3.05
C LEU A 65 -8.22 -2.74 2.12
N LEU A 66 -7.63 -3.18 1.01
CA LEU A 66 -7.04 -2.29 0.01
C LEU A 66 -8.09 -1.41 -0.67
N LYS A 67 -9.30 -1.93 -0.95
CA LYS A 67 -10.40 -1.13 -1.50
C LYS A 67 -10.83 -0.02 -0.55
N LEU A 68 -11.05 -0.36 0.72
CA LEU A 68 -11.43 0.60 1.75
C LEU A 68 -10.35 1.68 1.93
N CYS A 69 -9.08 1.28 1.88
CA CYS A 69 -7.94 2.19 1.94
C CYS A 69 -7.90 3.13 0.72
N LEU A 70 -8.12 2.59 -0.48
CA LEU A 70 -8.13 3.35 -1.73
C LEU A 70 -9.23 4.42 -1.73
N GLU A 71 -10.45 4.04 -1.34
CA GLU A 71 -11.60 4.95 -1.29
C GLU A 71 -11.50 5.94 -0.12
N GLY A 72 -11.21 5.45 1.09
CA GLY A 72 -11.31 6.24 2.31
C GLY A 72 -10.09 7.10 2.64
N LEU A 73 -8.90 6.73 2.16
CA LEU A 73 -7.66 7.46 2.47
C LEU A 73 -7.09 8.18 1.25
N TYR A 74 -7.23 7.61 0.05
CA TYR A 74 -6.50 8.09 -1.13
C TYR A 74 -7.40 8.66 -2.24
N ASP A 75 -8.70 8.88 -2.00
CA ASP A 75 -9.65 9.44 -3.00
C ASP A 75 -9.60 8.71 -4.36
N ASN A 76 -9.39 7.39 -4.32
CA ASN A 76 -9.18 6.53 -5.48
C ASN A 76 -7.85 6.73 -6.26
N ASP A 77 -6.87 7.49 -5.73
CA ASP A 77 -5.50 7.48 -6.25
C ASP A 77 -4.72 6.27 -5.70
N GLU A 78 -4.56 5.26 -6.55
CA GLU A 78 -3.86 4.02 -6.23
C GLU A 78 -2.34 4.17 -6.06
N TYR A 79 -1.75 5.32 -6.43
CA TYR A 79 -0.30 5.46 -6.56
C TYR A 79 0.48 5.03 -5.31
N ILE A 80 0.06 5.48 -4.12
CA ILE A 80 0.78 5.16 -2.88
C ILE A 80 0.66 3.69 -2.52
N ILE A 81 -0.54 3.11 -2.67
CA ILE A 81 -0.77 1.68 -2.42
C ILE A 81 0.12 0.86 -3.36
N VAL A 82 0.11 1.16 -4.66
CA VAL A 82 0.95 0.47 -5.66
C VAL A 82 2.44 0.63 -5.35
N TYR A 83 2.86 1.84 -4.99
CA TYR A 83 4.24 2.15 -4.63
C TYR A 83 4.75 1.33 -3.44
N LEU A 84 3.90 1.16 -2.41
CA LEU A 84 4.22 0.41 -1.20
C LEU A 84 4.19 -1.11 -1.44
N LEU A 85 3.18 -1.61 -2.17
CA LEU A 85 3.09 -3.03 -2.54
C LEU A 85 4.29 -3.47 -3.39
N LYS A 86 4.75 -2.65 -4.35
CA LYS A 86 5.98 -2.91 -5.13
C LYS A 86 7.25 -2.97 -4.29
N ARG A 87 7.21 -2.48 -3.05
CA ARG A 87 8.28 -2.55 -2.05
C ARG A 87 8.02 -3.63 -0.99
N HIS A 88 7.10 -4.55 -1.27
CA HIS A 88 6.77 -5.69 -0.42
C HIS A 88 6.23 -5.30 0.97
N TRP A 89 5.64 -4.11 1.10
CA TRP A 89 4.90 -3.78 2.31
C TRP A 89 3.68 -4.70 2.43
N LYS A 90 3.39 -5.15 3.65
CA LYS A 90 2.21 -5.97 3.91
C LYS A 90 0.97 -5.10 3.85
N VAL A 91 -0.16 -5.68 3.40
CA VAL A 91 -1.43 -4.94 3.33
C VAL A 91 -1.81 -4.37 4.69
N LYS A 92 -1.67 -5.15 5.77
CA LYS A 92 -1.92 -4.67 7.13
C LYS A 92 -1.14 -3.40 7.45
N ASP A 93 0.14 -3.34 7.06
CA ASP A 93 0.97 -2.17 7.33
C ASP A 93 0.44 -0.98 6.51
N ILE A 94 0.22 -1.17 5.20
CA ILE A 94 -0.31 -0.14 4.28
C ILE A 94 -1.61 0.47 4.79
N VAL A 95 -2.58 -0.34 5.23
CA VAL A 95 -3.90 0.18 5.65
C VAL A 95 -3.89 0.83 7.03
N THR A 96 -2.81 0.69 7.78
CA THR A 96 -2.62 1.34 9.09
C THR A 96 -1.80 2.63 9.00
N VAL A 97 -1.25 2.95 7.83
CA VAL A 97 -0.53 4.21 7.60
C VAL A 97 -1.14 4.99 6.46
N TYR A 98 -1.46 6.25 6.75
CA TYR A 98 -1.92 7.19 5.75
C TYR A 98 -0.78 8.11 5.32
N TYR A 99 -0.60 8.31 4.02
CA TYR A 99 0.38 9.24 3.48
C TYR A 99 -0.29 10.36 2.70
N ARG A 100 0.16 11.59 2.92
CA ARG A 100 -0.27 12.78 2.19
C ARG A 100 0.90 13.41 1.46
N PHE A 101 0.66 13.89 0.25
CA PHE A 101 1.66 14.64 -0.50
C PHE A 101 2.14 15.86 0.30
N ALA A 102 3.46 16.05 0.38
CA ALA A 102 4.10 17.13 1.11
C ALA A 102 4.68 18.17 0.14
N SER A 103 5.70 17.80 -0.65
CA SER A 103 6.28 18.65 -1.71
C SER A 103 7.12 17.82 -2.68
N GLN A 104 7.43 18.36 -3.86
CA GLN A 104 8.49 17.84 -4.74
C GLN A 104 9.89 18.25 -4.27
N ASN A 105 9.99 19.31 -3.47
CA ASN A 105 11.24 19.78 -2.90
C ASN A 105 11.49 19.14 -1.52
N GLU A 106 12.69 18.61 -1.35
CA GLU A 106 13.10 17.91 -0.13
C GLU A 106 13.06 18.79 1.12
N VAL A 107 13.52 20.04 1.00
CA VAL A 107 13.54 21.02 2.11
C VAL A 107 12.12 21.40 2.49
N GLU A 108 11.26 21.70 1.51
CA GLU A 108 9.87 22.04 1.77
C GLU A 108 9.10 20.88 2.39
N ALA A 109 9.34 19.65 1.94
CA ALA A 109 8.72 18.46 2.50
C ALA A 109 9.10 18.27 3.98
N LEU A 110 10.36 18.56 4.33
CA LEU A 110 10.82 18.51 5.71
C LEU A 110 10.24 19.67 6.54
N CYS A 111 10.16 20.88 5.99
CA CYS A 111 9.46 21.99 6.65
C CYS A 111 8.01 21.64 6.96
N GLU A 112 7.30 21.00 6.03
CA GLU A 112 5.91 20.58 6.22
C GLU A 112 5.76 19.41 7.20
N LEU A 113 6.79 18.57 7.35
CA LEU A 113 6.85 17.50 8.36
C LEU A 113 7.06 18.08 9.77
N LEU A 114 7.91 19.10 9.88
CA LEU A 114 8.34 19.69 11.15
C LEU A 114 7.56 20.94 11.56
N LYS A 115 6.52 21.32 10.80
CA LYS A 115 5.81 22.60 10.98
C LYS A 115 5.24 22.80 12.40
N ASP A 116 4.97 21.70 13.11
CA ASP A 116 4.38 21.70 14.45
C ASP A 116 5.43 21.52 15.56
N TYR A 117 6.72 21.39 15.21
CA TYR A 117 7.82 21.26 16.16
C TYR A 117 8.29 22.63 16.67
N ASP A 118 8.75 22.70 17.92
CA ASP A 118 9.42 23.91 18.43
C ASP A 118 10.77 24.13 17.74
N ASN A 119 11.12 25.40 17.48
CA ASN A 119 12.37 25.74 16.82
C ASN A 119 13.61 25.21 17.57
N ASN A 120 13.60 25.20 18.91
CA ASN A 120 14.72 24.65 19.67
C ASN A 120 14.82 23.14 19.52
N GLU A 121 13.67 22.45 19.43
CA GLU A 121 13.62 21.01 19.19
C GLU A 121 14.19 20.69 17.80
N VAL A 122 13.81 21.44 16.77
CA VAL A 122 14.36 21.28 15.41
C VAL A 122 15.88 21.50 15.39
N ILE A 123 16.38 22.54 16.07
CA ILE A 123 17.82 22.81 16.16
C ILE A 123 18.56 21.67 16.88
N HIS A 124 18.03 21.18 18.00
CA HIS A 124 18.63 20.06 18.73
C HIS A 124 18.66 18.78 17.90
N LEU A 125 17.55 18.48 17.22
CA LEU A 125 17.45 17.32 16.33
C LEU A 125 18.46 17.42 15.18
N PHE A 126 18.59 18.59 14.55
CA PHE A 126 19.59 18.80 13.50
C PHE A 126 21.01 18.62 14.03
N TYR A 127 21.33 19.22 15.18
CA TYR A 127 22.65 19.11 15.81
C TYR A 127 23.03 17.65 16.11
N GLN A 128 22.09 16.83 16.60
CA GLN A 128 22.33 15.41 16.89
C GLN A 128 22.63 14.58 15.63
N ASN A 129 22.12 14.97 14.46
CA ASN A 129 22.29 14.21 13.22
C ASN A 129 23.53 14.64 12.41
N ASN A 130 24.25 15.69 12.86
CA ASN A 130 25.50 16.24 12.33
C ASN A 130 25.46 16.78 10.88
N ASN A 131 24.56 16.31 10.02
CA ASN A 131 24.37 16.82 8.67
C ASN A 131 22.95 16.58 8.14
N TRP A 132 22.59 17.32 7.09
CA TRP A 132 21.29 17.28 6.43
C TRP A 132 20.89 15.87 5.94
N VAL A 133 21.84 15.13 5.34
CA VAL A 133 21.57 13.81 4.76
C VAL A 133 21.15 12.81 5.83
N ASN A 134 21.89 12.76 6.94
CA ASN A 134 21.54 11.91 8.08
C ASN A 134 20.20 12.32 8.69
N TYR A 135 19.94 13.63 8.75
CA TYR A 135 18.73 14.17 9.33
C TYR A 135 17.49 13.74 8.54
N ILE A 136 17.49 13.85 7.21
CA ILE A 136 16.37 13.38 6.39
C ILE A 136 16.28 11.85 6.34
N GLN A 137 17.42 11.16 6.30
CA GLN A 137 17.46 9.70 6.23
C GLN A 137 16.77 9.06 7.44
N LYS A 138 16.81 9.71 8.61
CA LYS A 138 16.03 9.29 9.79
C LYS A 138 14.54 9.13 9.46
N TYR A 139 13.93 10.13 8.82
CA TYR A 139 12.50 10.16 8.49
C TYR A 139 12.14 9.21 7.34
N LEU A 140 13.04 9.09 6.36
CA LEU A 140 12.89 8.11 5.27
C LEU A 140 12.96 6.68 5.79
N SER A 141 13.84 6.41 6.76
CA SER A 141 14.04 5.07 7.33
C SER A 141 12.94 4.69 8.32
N SER A 142 12.36 5.66 9.03
CA SER A 142 11.22 5.43 9.92
C SER A 142 9.88 5.31 9.19
N GLY A 143 9.84 5.66 7.89
CA GLY A 143 8.62 5.74 7.11
C GLY A 143 7.74 6.95 7.48
N GLU A 144 8.27 7.94 8.19
CA GLU A 144 7.56 9.22 8.40
C GLU A 144 7.53 10.07 7.13
N LEU A 145 8.52 9.87 6.26
CA LEU A 145 8.59 10.47 4.94
C LEU A 145 8.82 9.37 3.89
N LEU A 146 8.09 9.40 2.79
CA LEU A 146 8.36 8.59 1.61
C LEU A 146 8.96 9.48 0.53
N ASN A 147 10.09 9.06 -0.04
CA ASN A 147 10.63 9.64 -1.26
C ASN A 147 10.14 8.82 -2.47
N THR A 148 9.24 9.39 -3.26
CA THR A 148 8.66 8.73 -4.44
C THR A 148 9.01 9.50 -5.71
N PRO A 149 8.91 8.89 -6.90
CA PRO A 149 9.05 9.62 -8.17
C PRO A 149 8.09 10.81 -8.35
N LYS A 150 6.94 10.85 -7.67
CA LYS A 150 6.01 11.99 -7.71
C LYS A 150 6.35 13.10 -6.71
N GLY A 151 7.34 12.88 -5.83
CA GLY A 151 7.73 13.77 -4.74
C GLY A 151 7.66 13.09 -3.38
N PHE A 152 7.72 13.91 -2.33
CA PHE A 152 7.72 13.47 -0.96
C PHE A 152 6.30 13.39 -0.40
N TYR A 153 6.03 12.32 0.34
CA TYR A 153 4.77 12.12 1.04
C TYR A 153 5.06 11.94 2.52
N LYS A 154 4.35 12.66 3.38
CA LYS A 154 4.48 12.51 4.84
C LYS A 154 3.42 11.58 5.40
N ARG A 155 3.80 10.80 6.39
CA ARG A 155 2.87 9.97 7.15
C ARG A 155 1.98 10.87 8.00
N ILE A 156 0.69 10.60 7.99
CA ILE A 156 -0.31 11.24 8.83
C ILE A 156 -0.65 10.27 9.96
N LEU A 157 -0.49 10.71 11.20
CA LEU A 157 -0.94 9.96 12.36
C LEU A 157 -2.45 10.17 12.53
N PRO A 158 -3.23 9.12 12.79
CA PRO A 158 -4.62 9.30 13.19
C PRO A 158 -4.67 10.09 14.51
N ASN A 159 -5.50 11.13 14.55
CA ASN A 159 -5.78 11.93 15.75
C ASN A 159 -6.52 11.11 16.82
#